data_AF-A0A7V6XLE1-F1
#
_entry.id   AF-A0A7V6XLE1-F1
#
_cell.length_a   1.000
_cell.length_b   1.000
_cell.length_c   1.000
_cell.angle_alpha   90.00
_cell.angle_beta   90.00
_cell.angle_gamma   90.00
#
_symmetry.space_group_name_H-M   'P 1'
#
loop_
_entity.id
_entity.type
_entity.pdbx_description
1 polymer ?
#
loop_
_entity_poly.entity_id
_entity_poly.type
_entity_poly.pdbx_seq_one_letter_code
_entity_poly.pdbx_strand_id
1 'polypeptide(L)'
;MITLGCILLYLAIVKKYEPLLLIPIGFGILLANIPVAGLMNAPIYELTDKGYKLKQIGGLLYYLYEGNKLGIFPPIIFMGIG
;
A
#
# COMPACT_ATOMS: atom_id res chain seq x y z
N MET A 1 -11.42 -3.60 -9.43
CA MET A 1 -10.37 -2.76 -8.80
C MET A 1 -9.18 -2.55 -9.73
N ILE A 2 -8.66 -3.58 -10.41
CA ILE A 2 -7.58 -3.43 -11.40
C ILE A 2 -7.92 -2.40 -12.50
N THR A 3 -9.14 -2.43 -13.04
CA THR A 3 -9.62 -1.47 -14.05
C THR A 3 -9.59 -0.01 -13.55
N LEU A 4 -9.88 0.22 -12.27
CA LEU A 4 -9.78 1.55 -11.66
C LEU A 4 -8.33 2.02 -11.55
N GLY A 5 -7.40 1.12 -11.20
CA GLY A 5 -5.96 1.42 -11.21
C GLY A 5 -5.48 1.85 -12.61
N CYS A 6 -5.92 1.17 -13.67
CA CYS A 6 -5.61 1.54 -15.04
C CYS A 6 -6.19 2.91 -15.45
N ILE A 7 -7.42 3.23 -15.02
CA ILE A 7 -8.04 4.53 -15.27
C ILE A 7 -7.26 5.65 -14.58
N LEU A 8 -6.85 5.45 -13.32
CA LEU A 8 -6.07 6.44 -12.58
C LEU A 8 -4.70 6.66 -13.21
N LEU A 9 -4.03 5.60 -13.66
CA LEU A 9 -2.77 5.72 -14.42
C LEU A 9 -2.97 6.46 -15.75
N TYR A 10 -4.08 6.20 -16.46
CA TYR A 10 -4.41 6.95 -17.67
C TYR A 10 -4.58 8.45 -17.41
N LEU A 11 -5.29 8.82 -16.35
CA LEU A 11 -5.46 10.23 -15.95
C LEU A 11 -4.12 10.87 -15.55
N ALA A 12 -3.26 10.14 -14.86
CA ALA A 12 -1.96 10.63 -14.42
C ALA A 12 -0.99 10.86 -15.60
N ILE A 13 -0.98 9.95 -16.58
CA ILE A 13 -0.02 9.97 -17.70
C ILE A 13 -0.53 10.83 -18.86
N VAL A 14 -1.76 10.60 -19.31
CA VAL A 14 -2.31 11.24 -20.52
C VAL A 14 -2.84 12.63 -20.21
N LYS A 15 -3.59 12.76 -19.10
CA LYS A 15 -4.19 14.03 -18.70
C LYS A 15 -3.33 14.84 -17.72
N LYS A 16 -2.20 14.28 -17.25
CA LYS A 16 -1.23 14.94 -16.35
C LYS A 16 -1.86 15.48 -15.05
N TYR A 17 -2.92 14.85 -14.55
CA TYR A 17 -3.45 15.16 -13.24
C TYR A 17 -2.51 14.62 -12.17
N GLU A 18 -1.92 15.52 -11.37
CA GLU A 18 -0.99 15.24 -10.25
C GLU A 18 -0.16 13.96 -10.45
N PRO A 19 0.70 13.92 -11.49
CA PRO A 19 1.36 12.69 -11.90
C PRO A 19 2.26 12.10 -10.80
N LEU A 20 2.83 12.96 -9.96
CA LEU A 20 3.66 12.58 -8.82
C LEU A 20 2.91 11.76 -7.78
N LEU A 21 1.61 12.01 -7.58
CA LEU A 21 0.78 11.31 -6.59
C LEU A 21 -0.06 10.21 -7.22
N LEU A 22 -0.73 10.48 -8.35
CA LEU A 22 -1.63 9.52 -8.97
C LEU A 22 -0.93 8.29 -9.55
N ILE A 23 0.32 8.42 -10.02
CA ILE A 23 1.07 7.25 -10.54
C ILE A 23 1.33 6.22 -9.42
N PRO A 24 1.95 6.60 -8.28
CA PRO A 24 2.11 5.69 -7.14
C PRO A 24 0.79 5.09 -6.63
N ILE A 25 -0.28 5.89 -6.57
CA ILE A 25 -1.60 5.43 -6.11
C ILE A 25 -2.20 4.39 -7.08
N GLY A 26 -2.20 4.69 -8.39
CA GLY A 26 -2.70 3.79 -9.42
C GLY A 26 -1.93 2.46 -9.43
N PHE A 27 -0.60 2.53 -9.29
CA PHE A 27 0.25 1.35 -9.19
C PHE A 27 -0.02 0.54 -7.90
N GLY A 28 -0.20 1.21 -6.76
CA GLY A 28 -0.56 0.59 -5.49
C GLY A 28 -1.90 -0.16 -5.56
N ILE A 29 -2.91 0.43 -6.22
CA ILE A 29 -4.21 -0.22 -6.45
C ILE A 29 -4.06 -1.48 -7.32
N LEU A 30 -3.21 -1.44 -8.35
CA LEU A 30 -2.94 -2.61 -9.17
C LEU A 30 -2.28 -3.72 -8.33
N LEU A 31 -1.20 -3.41 -7.61
CA LEU A 31 -0.46 -4.38 -6.80
C LEU A 31 -1.31 -4.99 -5.67
N ALA A 32 -2.11 -4.17 -4.98
CA ALA A 32 -3.00 -4.61 -3.91
C ALA A 32 -4.09 -5.58 -4.37
N ASN A 33 -4.46 -5.52 -5.66
CA ASN A 33 -5.53 -6.32 -6.24
C ASN A 33 -5.04 -7.46 -7.14
N ILE A 34 -3.72 -7.77 -7.13
CA ILE A 34 -3.20 -8.96 -7.80
C ILE A 34 -3.72 -10.20 -7.06
N PRO A 35 -4.45 -11.10 -7.73
CA PRO A 35 -4.96 -12.32 -7.10
C PRO A 35 -3.80 -13.20 -6.61
N VAL A 36 -3.95 -13.82 -5.44
CA VAL A 36 -3.00 -14.79 -4.84
C VAL A 36 -1.68 -14.17 -4.31
N ALA A 37 -1.43 -12.87 -4.51
CA ALA A 37 -0.16 -12.25 -4.08
C ALA A 37 -0.06 -11.99 -2.55
N GLY A 38 -1.19 -11.90 -1.84
CA GLY A 38 -1.21 -11.72 -0.37
C GLY A 38 -0.49 -10.47 0.15
N LEU A 39 -0.23 -9.48 -0.71
CA LEU A 39 0.64 -8.34 -0.42
C LEU A 39 0.06 -7.37 0.63
N MET A 40 -1.24 -7.42 0.90
CA MET A 40 -1.92 -6.68 1.96
C MET A 40 -2.29 -7.55 3.17
N ASN A 41 -1.90 -8.83 3.20
CA ASN A 41 -2.27 -9.70 4.31
C ASN A 41 -1.59 -9.24 5.60
N ALA A 42 -2.38 -9.14 6.67
CA ALA A 42 -1.85 -8.88 8.00
C ALA A 42 -0.97 -10.07 8.45
N PRO A 43 0.11 -9.82 9.21
CA PRO A 43 0.89 -10.89 9.81
C PRO A 43 0.02 -11.71 10.76
N ILE A 44 0.06 -13.04 10.61
CA ILE A 44 -0.68 -13.97 11.47
C ILE A 44 0.30 -14.48 12.54
N TYR A 45 -0.02 -14.18 13.79
CA TYR A 45 0.69 -14.67 14.96
C TYR A 45 -0.09 -15.85 15.54
N GLU A 46 0.58 -16.98 15.75
CA GLU A 46 -0.01 -18.09 16.51
C GLU A 46 0.54 -18.07 17.94
N LEU A 47 -0.37 -18.22 18.91
CA LEU A 47 0.04 -18.49 20.29
C LEU A 47 0.54 -19.92 20.37
N THR A 48 1.81 -20.09 20.73
CA THR A 48 2.38 -21.36 21.19
C THR A 48 2.73 -21.20 22.67
N ASP A 49 2.81 -22.30 23.43
CA ASP A 49 3.08 -22.38 24.89
C ASP A 49 4.32 -21.60 25.41
N LYS A 50 5.11 -20.95 24.54
CA LYS A 50 6.31 -20.14 24.89
C LYS A 50 6.30 -18.73 24.31
N GLY A 51 5.15 -18.21 23.86
CA GLY A 51 4.98 -16.84 23.36
C GLY A 51 4.48 -16.76 21.91
N TYR A 52 4.27 -15.52 21.44
CA TYR A 52 3.79 -15.24 20.09
C TYR A 52 4.86 -15.63 19.04
N LYS A 53 4.55 -16.62 18.19
CA LYS A 53 5.38 -16.96 17.03
C LYS A 53 4.73 -16.45 15.75
N LEU A 54 5.52 -15.78 14.91
CA LEU A 54 5.14 -15.38 13.57
C LEU A 54 5.01 -16.63 12.68
N LYS A 55 3.79 -16.97 12.26
CA LYS A 55 3.54 -18.08 11.33
C LYS A 55 3.66 -17.64 9.87
N GLN A 56 3.20 -16.42 9.59
CA GLN A 56 3.22 -15.86 8.26
C GLN A 56 3.60 -14.38 8.32
N ILE A 57 4.64 -14.02 7.58
CA ILE A 57 5.09 -12.64 7.44
C ILE A 57 3.97 -11.87 6.71
N GLY A 58 3.61 -10.69 7.23
CA GLY A 58 2.65 -9.81 6.57
C GLY A 58 3.14 -9.36 5.19
N GLY A 59 2.22 -9.01 4.31
CA GLY A 59 2.59 -8.55 2.97
C GLY A 59 3.30 -7.18 3.01
N LEU A 60 4.16 -6.90 2.04
CA LEU A 60 4.92 -5.64 1.99
C LEU A 60 4.01 -4.40 1.98
N LEU A 61 2.90 -4.45 1.24
CA LEU A 61 1.95 -3.33 1.17
C LEU A 61 1.21 -3.13 2.50
N TYR A 62 1.06 -4.17 3.32
CA TYR A 62 0.50 -4.04 4.67
C TYR A 62 1.39 -3.15 5.55
N TYR A 63 2.70 -3.42 5.60
CA TYR A 63 3.63 -2.62 6.40
C TYR A 63 3.75 -1.18 5.90
N LEU A 64 3.72 -0.98 4.59
CA LEU A 64 3.64 0.37 4.02
C LEU A 64 2.33 1.06 4.44
N TYR A 65 1.19 0.38 4.35
CA TYR A 65 -0.09 0.96 4.76
C TYR A 65 -0.16 1.31 6.25
N GLU A 66 0.53 0.57 7.12
CA GLU A 66 0.65 0.92 8.53
C GLU A 66 1.32 2.30 8.73
N GLY A 67 2.26 2.69 7.88
CA GLY A 67 2.83 4.06 7.90
C GLY A 67 1.80 5.15 7.64
N ASN A 68 0.76 4.86 6.85
CA ASN A 68 -0.38 5.76 6.67
C ASN A 68 -1.32 5.73 7.89
N LYS A 69 -1.64 4.55 8.41
CA LYS A 69 -2.50 4.39 9.61
C LYS A 69 -1.92 5.04 10.86
N LEU A 70 -0.61 4.91 11.06
CA LEU A 70 0.12 5.55 12.16
C LEU A 70 0.30 7.05 11.93
N GLY A 71 -0.15 7.59 10.79
CA GLY A 71 -0.08 9.01 10.47
C GLY A 71 1.35 9.52 10.22
N ILE A 72 2.29 8.65 9.84
CA ILE A 72 3.70 8.99 9.64
C ILE A 72 3.91 9.65 8.27
N PHE A 73 3.27 9.14 7.22
CA PHE A 73 3.48 9.65 5.86
C PHE A 73 2.93 11.05 5.61
N PRO A 74 1.72 11.45 6.06
CA PRO A 74 1.21 12.78 5.77
C PRO A 74 2.12 13.91 6.31
N PRO A 75 2.59 13.89 7.57
CA PRO A 75 3.51 14.91 8.07
C PRO A 75 4.84 14.97 7.32
N ILE A 76 5.40 13.83 6.91
CA ILE A 76 6.67 13.78 6.13
C ILE A 76 6.48 14.38 4.73
N ILE A 77 5.37 14.07 4.06
CA ILE A 77 5.05 14.64 2.75
C ILE A 77 4.88 16.15 2.87
N PHE A 78 4.14 16.63 3.88
CA PHE A 78 3.97 18.06 4.10
C PHE A 78 5.27 18.78 4.49
N MET A 79 6.16 18.13 5.24
CA MET A 79 7.50 18.66 5.52
C MET A 79 8.33 18.84 4.25
N GLY A 80 8.17 17.98 3.24
CA GLY A 80 8.86 18.12 1.94
C GLY A 80 8.24 19.14 0.99
N ILE A 81 7.01 19.60 1.26
CA ILE A 81 6.28 20.59 0.45
C ILE A 81 6.45 22.01 1.02
N GLY A 82 6.47 22.15 2.35
CA GLY A 82 6.65 23.43 3.05
C GLY A 82 8.06 23.97 2.95
#